data_AF-A0A2H9TAZ7-F1
#
_entry.id   AF-A0A2H9TAZ7-F1
#
_cell.length_a   1.000
_cell.length_b   1.000
_cell.length_c   1.000
_cell.angle_alpha   90.00
_cell.angle_beta   90.00
_cell.angle_gamma   90.00
#
_symmetry.space_group_name_H-M   'P 1'
#
loop_
_entity.id
_entity.type
_entity.pdbx_description
1 polymer ?
#
loop_
_entity_poly.entity_id
_entity_poly.type
_entity_poly.pdbx_seq_one_letter_code
_entity_poly.pdbx_strand_id
1 'polypeptide(L)'
;MESFIILAICVFGLYYFSQIQDRIADTMFGDTFDRFERIYNNVCYSCHDAVVVQKFVSGNMPLPFVPSFSYSARVLCYNETGHWFWFDARIQLMKIKQTSITPAACEEAREALKDDPESCKRYFPGNNQQQST
;
A
#
# COMPACT_ATOMS: atom_id res chain seq x y z
N MET A 1 3.44 -32.66 -30.57
CA MET A 1 2.78 -31.34 -30.69
C MET A 1 1.72 -31.14 -29.59
N GLU A 2 0.91 -32.15 -29.29
CA GLU A 2 -0.15 -32.07 -28.26
C GLU A 2 0.36 -31.66 -26.86
N SER A 3 1.49 -32.20 -26.40
CA SER A 3 2.06 -31.84 -25.08
C SER A 3 2.55 -30.39 -24.99
N PHE A 4 3.01 -29.81 -26.10
CA PHE A 4 3.42 -28.40 -26.15
C PHE A 4 2.21 -27.45 -26.10
N ILE A 5 1.12 -27.84 -26.76
CA ILE A 5 -0.14 -27.08 -26.74
C ILE A 5 -0.73 -27.08 -25.33
N ILE A 6 -0.74 -28.23 -24.65
CA ILE A 6 -1.22 -28.33 -23.26
C ILE A 6 -0.37 -27.46 -22.33
N LEU A 7 0.96 -27.49 -22.48
CA LEU A 7 1.86 -26.69 -21.66
C LEU A 7 1.61 -25.19 -21.87
N ALA A 8 1.44 -24.74 -23.12
CA ALA A 8 1.12 -23.35 -23.42
C ALA A 8 -0.22 -22.91 -22.81
N ILE A 9 -1.26 -23.76 -22.88
CA ILE A 9 -2.56 -23.50 -22.26
C ILE A 9 -2.43 -23.40 -20.73
N CYS A 10 -1.66 -24.29 -20.09
CA CYS A 10 -1.44 -24.25 -18.65
C CYS A 10 -0.72 -22.98 -18.21
N VAL A 11 0.35 -22.57 -18.92
CA VAL A 11 1.07 -21.33 -18.63
C VAL A 11 0.16 -20.12 -18.76
N PHE A 12 -0.63 -20.06 -19.84
CA PHE A 12 -1.57 -18.96 -20.06
C PHE A 12 -2.67 -18.94 -18.98
N GLY A 13 -3.19 -20.11 -18.59
CA GLY A 13 -4.17 -20.24 -17.52
C GLY A 13 -3.63 -19.79 -16.16
N LEU A 14 -2.40 -20.17 -15.81
CA LEU A 14 -1.74 -19.74 -14.58
C LEU A 14 -1.48 -18.24 -14.57
N TYR A 15 -1.04 -17.67 -15.70
CA TYR A 15 -0.85 -16.23 -15.85
C TYR A 15 -2.15 -15.45 -15.66
N TYR A 16 -3.23 -15.90 -16.33
CA TYR A 16 -4.54 -15.27 -16.21
C TYR A 16 -5.07 -15.34 -14.77
N PHE A 17 -4.90 -16.49 -14.11
CA PHE A 17 -5.27 -16.65 -12.71
C PHE A 17 -4.46 -15.73 -11.78
N SER A 18 -3.16 -15.55 -12.05
CA SER A 18 -2.31 -14.60 -11.32
C SER A 18 -2.85 -13.17 -11.41
N GLN A 19 -3.22 -12.69 -12.60
CA GLN A 19 -3.78 -11.34 -12.75
C GLN A 19 -5.10 -11.16 -11.99
N ILE A 20 -5.96 -12.19 -12.00
CA ILE A 20 -7.21 -12.16 -11.24
C ILE A 20 -6.92 -12.03 -9.74
N GLN A 21 -5.95 -12.79 -9.25
CA GLN A 21 -5.56 -12.76 -7.85
C GLN A 21 -5.00 -11.40 -7.42
N ASP A 22 -4.15 -10.78 -8.25
CA ASP A 22 -3.62 -9.44 -7.98
C ASP A 22 -4.76 -8.42 -7.89
N ARG A 23 -5.74 -8.49 -8.81
CA ARG A 23 -6.93 -7.62 -8.77
C ARG A 23 -7.78 -7.84 -7.52
N ILE A 24 -7.95 -9.10 -7.10
CA ILE A 24 -8.67 -9.44 -5.87
C ILE A 24 -7.94 -8.87 -4.66
N ALA A 25 -6.61 -9.02 -4.59
CA ALA A 25 -5.80 -8.50 -3.50
C ALA A 25 -5.90 -6.97 -3.40
N ASP A 26 -5.81 -6.26 -4.53
CA ASP A 26 -5.99 -4.80 -4.56
C ASP A 26 -7.39 -4.38 -4.07
N THR A 27 -8.44 -5.09 -4.50
CA THR A 27 -9.81 -4.81 -4.06
C THR A 27 -9.96 -5.04 -2.55
N MET A 28 -9.43 -6.16 -2.04
CA MET A 28 -9.43 -6.46 -0.61
C MET A 28 -8.69 -5.40 0.20
N PHE A 29 -7.55 -4.91 -0.28
CA PHE A 29 -6.83 -3.81 0.39
C PHE A 29 -7.67 -2.53 0.43
N GLY A 30 -8.31 -2.17 -0.69
CA GLY A 30 -9.21 -1.01 -0.75
C GLY A 30 -10.38 -1.11 0.23
N ASP A 31 -11.10 -2.22 0.20
CA ASP A 31 -12.25 -2.47 1.09
C ASP A 31 -11.85 -2.46 2.57
N THR A 32 -10.65 -2.94 2.88
CA THR A 32 -10.12 -2.96 4.24
C THR A 32 -9.70 -1.56 4.67
N PHE A 33 -9.03 -0.84 3.79
CA PHE A 33 -8.57 0.52 4.03
C PHE A 33 -9.75 1.43 4.37
N ASP A 34 -10.80 1.43 3.57
CA ASP A 34 -11.96 2.31 3.73
C ASP A 34 -12.70 2.13 5.07
N ARG A 35 -12.54 0.98 5.72
CA ARG A 35 -13.24 0.64 6.95
C ARG A 35 -12.36 0.72 8.20
N PHE A 36 -11.07 0.98 8.06
CA PHE A 36 -10.13 0.85 9.17
C PHE A 36 -9.87 2.18 9.85
N GLU A 37 -10.15 2.21 11.14
CA GLU A 37 -9.87 3.34 12.02
C GLU A 37 -9.19 2.86 13.31
N ARG A 38 -8.37 3.71 13.91
CA ARG A 38 -7.74 3.42 15.20
C ARG A 38 -7.41 4.69 15.98
N ILE A 39 -7.62 4.65 17.29
CA ILE A 39 -7.32 5.77 18.18
C ILE A 39 -5.98 5.51 18.88
N TYR A 40 -5.08 6.49 18.83
CA TYR A 40 -3.83 6.50 19.58
C TYR A 40 -3.64 7.87 20.23
N ASN A 41 -3.24 7.90 21.51
CA ASN A 41 -2.96 9.13 22.24
C ASN A 41 -4.04 10.22 22.07
N ASN A 42 -5.31 9.81 22.10
CA ASN A 42 -6.49 10.68 21.92
C ASN A 42 -6.63 11.32 20.53
N VAL A 43 -5.90 10.82 19.53
CA VAL A 43 -6.03 11.17 18.11
C VAL A 43 -6.67 9.99 17.38
N CYS A 44 -7.73 10.26 16.62
CA CYS A 44 -8.35 9.26 15.75
C CYS A 44 -7.63 9.24 14.39
N TYR A 45 -7.12 8.08 14.01
CA TYR A 45 -6.54 7.81 12.70
C TYR A 45 -7.56 7.01 11.91
N SER A 46 -8.33 7.70 11.07
CA SER A 46 -9.30 7.11 10.14
C SER A 46 -8.67 7.06 8.75
N CYS A 47 -8.66 5.88 8.12
CA CYS A 47 -8.25 5.77 6.72
C CYS A 47 -9.28 6.36 5.75
N HIS A 48 -10.57 6.39 6.13
CA HIS A 48 -11.67 6.91 5.30
C HIS A 48 -11.49 8.40 4.99
N ASP A 49 -11.11 9.17 6.00
CA ASP A 49 -10.99 10.64 5.91
C ASP A 49 -9.55 11.11 5.61
N ALA A 50 -8.62 10.18 5.41
CA ALA A 50 -7.22 10.50 5.21
C ALA A 50 -6.84 10.59 3.73
N VAL A 51 -5.94 11.52 3.42
CA VAL A 51 -5.35 11.63 2.09
C VAL A 51 -4.27 10.58 1.95
N VAL A 52 -4.44 9.68 0.98
CA VAL A 52 -3.40 8.72 0.59
C VAL A 52 -2.31 9.46 -0.17
N VAL A 53 -1.11 9.50 0.40
CA VAL A 53 0.04 10.18 -0.20
C VAL A 53 0.90 9.22 -0.98
N GLN A 54 1.11 8.00 -0.47
CA GLN A 54 1.94 7.00 -1.14
C GLN A 54 1.43 5.59 -0.85
N LYS A 55 1.45 4.72 -1.86
CA LYS A 55 1.02 3.32 -1.76
C LYS A 55 2.18 2.41 -2.20
N PHE A 56 2.55 1.48 -1.34
CA PHE A 56 3.48 0.40 -1.64
C PHE A 56 2.72 -0.93 -1.56
N VAL A 57 2.70 -1.67 -2.66
CA VAL A 57 2.14 -3.04 -2.68
C VAL A 57 3.22 -3.99 -3.15
N SER A 58 3.35 -5.08 -2.41
CA SER A 58 4.28 -6.16 -2.73
C SER A 58 3.53 -7.48 -2.65
N GLY A 59 3.68 -8.30 -3.70
CA GLY A 59 3.27 -9.70 -3.70
C GLY A 59 4.51 -10.57 -3.59
N ASN A 60 4.50 -11.55 -2.70
CA ASN A 60 5.57 -12.54 -2.64
C ASN A 60 5.31 -13.66 -3.65
N MET A 61 5.80 -13.48 -4.88
CA MET A 61 5.75 -14.51 -5.92
C MET A 61 6.94 -15.47 -5.78
N PRO A 62 6.72 -16.76 -5.46
CA PRO A 62 7.81 -17.72 -5.35
C PRO A 62 8.44 -18.05 -6.72
N LEU A 63 7.69 -17.92 -7.81
CA LEU A 63 8.12 -18.18 -9.18
C LEU A 63 7.39 -17.26 -10.18
N PRO A 64 8.02 -16.91 -11.31
CA PRO A 64 7.33 -16.21 -12.40
C PRO A 64 6.13 -17.05 -12.88
N PHE A 65 5.01 -16.38 -13.14
CA PHE A 65 3.73 -17.00 -13.58
C PHE A 65 3.03 -17.85 -12.52
N VAL A 66 3.54 -17.93 -11.29
CA VAL A 66 2.84 -18.58 -10.19
C VAL A 66 2.09 -17.53 -9.37
N PRO A 67 0.78 -17.73 -9.11
CA PRO A 67 0.00 -16.86 -8.24
C PRO A 67 0.70 -16.60 -6.89
N SER A 68 0.67 -15.35 -6.44
CA SER A 68 1.19 -15.01 -5.12
C SER A 68 0.20 -15.45 -4.04
N PHE A 69 0.70 -16.15 -3.02
CA PHE A 69 -0.11 -16.55 -1.88
C PHE A 69 -0.07 -15.54 -0.73
N SER A 70 0.78 -14.51 -0.82
CA SER A 70 0.95 -13.49 0.22
C SER A 70 1.13 -12.12 -0.41
N TYR A 71 0.29 -11.17 -0.02
CA TYR A 71 0.41 -9.78 -0.41
C TYR A 71 0.55 -8.91 0.83
N SER A 72 1.36 -7.87 0.72
CA SER A 72 1.53 -6.86 1.75
C SER A 72 1.34 -5.48 1.11
N ALA A 73 0.47 -4.68 1.68
CA ALA A 73 0.27 -3.28 1.32
C ALA A 73 0.68 -2.40 2.49
N ARG A 74 1.42 -1.33 2.19
CA ARG A 74 1.77 -0.26 3.12
C ARG A 74 1.43 1.07 2.48
N VAL A 75 0.62 1.87 3.15
CA VAL A 75 0.07 3.12 2.62
C VAL A 75 0.39 4.26 3.58
N LEU A 76 1.08 5.29 3.08
CA LEU A 76 1.32 6.52 3.82
C LEU A 76 0.11 7.43 3.68
N CYS A 77 -0.46 7.82 4.82
CA CYS A 77 -1.65 8.64 4.89
C CYS A 77 -1.37 9.91 5.70
N TYR A 78 -2.06 10.98 5.30
CA TYR A 78 -2.08 12.25 6.01
C TYR A 78 -3.52 12.59 6.38
N ASN A 79 -3.80 12.73 7.67
CA ASN A 79 -5.16 13.06 8.12
C ASN A 79 -5.42 14.57 8.11
N GLU A 80 -6.70 14.94 8.20
CA GLU A 80 -7.12 16.36 8.24
C GLU A 80 -6.59 17.11 9.47
N THR A 81 -6.35 16.40 10.58
CA THR A 81 -5.77 16.97 11.81
C THR A 81 -4.25 17.20 11.73
N GLY A 82 -3.64 16.90 10.58
CA GLY A 82 -2.22 17.18 10.32
C GLY A 82 -1.23 16.12 10.79
N HIS A 83 -1.68 14.90 11.06
CA HIS A 83 -0.87 13.76 11.50
C HIS A 83 -0.63 12.75 10.39
N TRP A 84 0.60 12.24 10.38
CA TRP A 84 1.03 11.17 9.48
C TRP A 84 0.82 9.80 10.13
N PHE A 85 0.46 8.82 9.32
CA PHE A 85 0.39 7.43 9.75
C PHE A 85 0.56 6.47 8.59
N TRP A 86 1.04 5.28 8.92
CA TRP A 86 1.07 4.13 8.04
C TRP A 86 -0.17 3.28 8.26
N PHE A 87 -0.80 2.90 7.17
CA PHE A 87 -1.70 1.75 7.15
C PHE A 87 -0.97 0.56 6.54
N ASP A 88 -0.86 -0.52 7.30
CA ASP A 88 -0.27 -1.77 6.87
C ASP A 88 -1.36 -2.84 6.80
N ALA A 89 -1.40 -3.59 5.71
CA ALA A 89 -2.31 -4.71 5.56
C ALA A 89 -1.58 -5.90 4.92
N ARG A 90 -1.92 -7.09 5.38
CA ARG A 90 -1.38 -8.35 4.84
C ARG A 90 -2.50 -9.30 4.47
N ILE A 91 -2.46 -9.78 3.24
CA ILE A 91 -3.33 -10.83 2.72
C ILE A 91 -2.49 -12.10 2.59
N GLN A 92 -3.00 -13.22 3.08
CA GLN A 92 -2.41 -14.53 2.86
C GLN A 92 -3.51 -15.53 2.51
N LEU A 93 -3.31 -16.31 1.45
CA LEU A 93 -4.32 -17.25 0.92
C LEU A 93 -5.69 -16.57 0.70
N MET A 94 -5.69 -15.38 0.09
CA MET A 94 -6.90 -14.57 -0.18
C MET A 94 -7.72 -14.24 1.06
N LYS A 95 -7.08 -14.16 2.22
CA LYS A 95 -7.69 -13.70 3.47
C LYS A 95 -6.81 -12.62 4.09
N ILE A 96 -7.43 -11.57 4.59
CA ILE A 96 -6.75 -10.57 5.41
C ILE A 96 -6.30 -11.25 6.70
N LYS A 97 -5.00 -11.16 7.00
CA LYS A 97 -4.39 -11.73 8.21
C LYS A 97 -4.05 -10.68 9.23
N GLN A 98 -3.68 -9.50 8.76
CA GLN A 98 -3.19 -8.44 9.60
C GLN A 98 -3.56 -7.10 8.99
N THR A 99 -3.99 -6.19 9.85
CA THR A 99 -4.17 -4.78 9.55
C THR A 99 -3.66 -3.98 10.74
N SER A 100 -2.99 -2.86 10.46
CA SER A 100 -2.55 -1.96 11.51
C SER A 100 -2.46 -0.54 11.00
N ILE A 101 -2.70 0.40 11.92
CA ILE A 101 -2.33 1.79 11.76
C ILE A 101 -1.17 2.06 12.71
N THR A 102 -0.12 2.70 12.22
CA THR A 102 1.03 3.11 13.01
C THR A 102 1.26 4.60 12.80
N PRO A 103 1.15 5.45 13.83
CA PRO A 103 1.52 6.86 13.73
C PRO A 103 2.96 7.00 13.21
N ALA A 104 3.17 7.89 12.25
CA ALA A 104 4.45 8.13 11.63
C ALA A 104 4.96 9.52 12.02
N ALA A 105 6.27 9.65 12.20
CA ALA A 105 6.89 10.96 12.40
C ALA A 105 7.03 11.72 11.07
N CYS A 106 7.10 13.05 11.12
CA CYS A 106 7.28 13.88 9.93
C CYS A 106 8.55 13.50 9.14
N GLU A 107 9.66 13.19 9.81
CA GLU A 107 10.90 12.76 9.15
C GLU A 107 10.74 11.43 8.42
N GLU A 108 10.01 10.47 9.01
CA GLU A 108 9.72 9.17 8.38
C GLU A 108 8.84 9.34 7.14
N ALA A 109 7.80 10.18 7.24
CA ALA A 109 6.95 10.52 6.11
C ALA A 109 7.73 11.24 4.99
N ARG A 110 8.63 12.15 5.36
CA ARG A 110 9.50 12.85 4.40
C ARG A 110 10.48 11.90 3.71
N GLU A 111 11.06 10.96 4.45
CA GLU A 111 11.94 9.94 3.89
C GLU A 111 11.21 9.03 2.90
N ALA A 112 9.98 8.64 3.20
CA ALA A 112 9.15 7.85 2.28
C ALA A 112 8.89 8.58 0.95
N LEU A 113 8.71 9.90 1.00
CA LEU A 113 8.47 10.74 -0.18
C LEU A 113 9.76 11.21 -0.89
N LYS A 114 10.95 10.72 -0.51
CA LYS A 114 12.21 11.15 -1.15
C LYS A 114 12.24 10.91 -2.65
N ASP A 115 11.56 9.86 -3.11
CA ASP A 115 11.48 9.45 -4.51
C ASP A 115 10.32 10.16 -5.26
N ASP A 116 9.46 10.91 -4.55
CA ASP A 116 8.39 11.74 -5.11
C ASP A 116 8.58 13.23 -4.71
N PRO A 117 9.39 13.98 -5.47
CA PRO A 117 9.72 15.36 -5.14
C PRO A 117 8.54 16.33 -5.23
N GLU A 118 7.46 16.01 -5.96
CA GLU A 118 6.27 16.86 -6.03
C GLU A 118 5.45 16.75 -4.75
N SER A 119 5.15 15.52 -4.33
CA SER A 119 4.47 15.26 -3.06
C SER A 119 5.28 15.77 -1.87
N CYS A 120 6.61 15.58 -1.89
CA CYS A 120 7.48 16.10 -0.85
C CYS A 120 7.41 17.64 -0.75
N LYS A 121 7.43 18.38 -1.86
CA LYS A 121 7.27 19.84 -1.85
C LYS A 121 5.87 20.30 -1.38
N ARG A 122 4.83 19.55 -1.73
CA ARG A 122 3.44 19.87 -1.36
C ARG A 122 3.21 19.77 0.14
N TYR A 123 3.72 18.72 0.78
CA TYR A 123 3.48 18.44 2.19
C TYR A 123 4.59 18.92 3.13
N PHE A 124 5.81 19.05 2.61
CA PHE A 124 6.97 19.60 3.32
C PHE A 124 7.55 20.79 2.54
N PRO A 125 6.79 21.88 2.36
CA PRO A 125 7.34 23.10 1.77
C PRO A 125 8.52 23.54 2.63
N GLY A 126 9.72 23.58 2.05
CA GLY A 126 10.93 23.95 2.78
C GLY A 126 10.76 25.28 3.49
N ASN A 127 11.39 25.41 4.67
CA ASN A 127 11.61 26.66 5.42
C ASN A 127 12.36 27.72 4.59
N ASN A 128 11.81 28.17 3.46
CA ASN A 128 12.31 29.30 2.68
C ASN A 128 11.88 30.65 3.29
N GLN A 129 11.74 30.74 4.62
CA GLN A 129 11.39 31.98 5.32
C GLN A 129 12.29 32.35 6.51
N GLN A 130 13.45 31.72 6.71
CA GLN A 130 14.43 32.21 7.69
C GLN A 130 15.85 32.20 7.13
N GLN A 131 16.13 33.19 6.27
CA GLN A 131 17.41 33.89 6.22
C GLN A 131 17.19 35.22 5.48
N SER A 132 16.59 36.15 6.21
CA SER A 132 16.52 37.56 5.82
C SER A 132 16.68 38.37 7.10
N THR A 133 17.88 38.38 7.66
CA THR A 133 18.48 39.53 8.35
C THR A 133 19.95 39.26 8.64
#